data_AF-A0A921ZKB8-F1
#
_entry.id   AF-A0A921ZKB8-F1
#
_cell.length_a   1.000
_cell.length_b   1.000
_cell.length_c   1.000
_cell.angle_alpha   90.00
_cell.angle_beta   90.00
_cell.angle_gamma   90.00
#
_symmetry.space_group_name_H-M   'P 1'
#
loop_
_entity.id
_entity.type
_entity.pdbx_description
1 polymer ?
#
loop_
_entity_poly.entity_id
_entity_poly.type
_entity_poly.pdbx_seq_one_letter_code
_entity_poly.pdbx_strand_id
1 'polypeptide(L)'
;MEANYSDIDLHNGTFYPTEATILAAVCACVFSVVGVVGNLVTTVALLMHPKLRGHVTTMFVLSLCVSDLLFCAINLPLTANRFIKQHWSLGPQLCQMFAFVFYGNEAVSLLSMVAITINRYTLIAYYDMYSQIYTSTKIWIQLLLIWIVSFGFMVPPLLGVWGQLGLEKNTFSCTILPKDGKSPKKYLFVFGFALPCVVIIVSYSCIYWRVRESKRKLEGRRCVCGKLSGQTAKEKEEDSRLTTLMLTIFLCFLACFLPLMIMNVADDGITYPWLHIIASILAWASSVINPLIYAATNRQYRAAYGNLLKFCKSTTVARRTTWGSRTVGHSSNSPNYGDKRNPKDKPANL
;
A
#
# COMPACT_ATOMS: atom_id res chain seq x y z
N MET A 1 -26.78 -28.65 29.12
CA MET A 1 -27.39 -27.39 29.59
C MET A 1 -27.46 -26.46 28.40
N GLU A 2 -28.58 -26.57 27.69
CA GLU A 2 -28.93 -25.75 26.54
C GLU A 2 -29.25 -24.35 27.05
N ALA A 3 -28.50 -23.34 26.63
CA ALA A 3 -28.82 -21.95 26.91
C ALA A 3 -29.92 -21.51 25.95
N ASN A 4 -31.10 -21.28 26.52
CA ASN A 4 -32.32 -20.88 25.87
C ASN A 4 -32.12 -19.57 25.08
N TYR A 5 -32.28 -19.62 23.76
CA TYR A 5 -32.17 -18.49 22.84
C TYR A 5 -33.52 -17.80 22.73
N SER A 6 -33.99 -17.23 23.83
CA SER A 6 -35.22 -16.43 23.85
C SER A 6 -35.34 -15.72 25.19
N ASP A 7 -34.71 -14.54 25.30
CA ASP A 7 -35.31 -13.41 26.01
C ASP A 7 -34.51 -12.11 25.75
N ILE A 8 -35.18 -11.19 25.07
CA ILE A 8 -35.21 -9.75 25.37
C ILE A 8 -33.86 -9.02 25.39
N ASP A 9 -33.46 -8.53 24.22
CA ASP A 9 -32.85 -7.21 24.09
C ASP A 9 -33.54 -6.50 22.92
N LEU A 10 -34.78 -6.07 23.13
CA LEU A 10 -35.40 -5.00 22.35
C LEU A 10 -34.74 -3.66 22.76
N HIS A 11 -33.42 -3.58 22.69
CA HIS A 11 -32.70 -2.35 22.91
C HIS A 11 -32.86 -1.49 21.65
N ASN A 12 -33.26 -0.23 21.84
CA ASN A 12 -33.23 0.88 20.88
C ASN A 12 -31.81 1.09 20.28
N GLY A 13 -31.27 0.11 19.57
CA GLY A 13 -30.05 0.24 18.79
C GLY A 13 -30.40 0.86 17.45
N THR A 14 -29.79 2.00 17.12
CA THR A 14 -29.77 2.54 15.77
C THR A 14 -28.91 1.61 14.91
N PHE A 15 -29.56 0.67 14.23
CA PHE A 15 -28.90 -0.19 13.25
C PHE A 15 -28.70 0.55 11.92
N TYR A 16 -27.71 0.11 11.14
CA TYR A 16 -27.55 0.63 9.79
C TYR A 16 -28.76 0.29 8.92
N PRO A 17 -29.30 1.25 8.16
CA PRO A 17 -30.41 0.99 7.26
C PRO A 17 -29.98 0.02 6.15
N THR A 18 -30.91 -0.84 5.73
CA THR A 18 -30.61 -1.93 4.79
C THR A 18 -29.99 -1.42 3.50
N GLU A 19 -30.46 -0.30 2.97
CA GLU A 19 -29.93 0.32 1.75
C GLU A 19 -28.46 0.71 1.90
N ALA A 20 -28.08 1.25 3.07
CA ALA A 20 -26.70 1.60 3.36
C ALA A 20 -25.82 0.35 3.52
N THR A 21 -26.34 -0.73 4.11
CA THR A 21 -25.61 -2.00 4.20
C THR A 21 -25.39 -2.66 2.83
N ILE A 22 -26.37 -2.57 1.93
CA ILE A 22 -26.24 -3.05 0.54
C ILE A 22 -25.17 -2.24 -0.19
N LEU A 23 -25.21 -0.90 -0.08
CA LEU A 23 -24.19 -0.04 -0.67
C LEU A 23 -22.78 -0.40 -0.16
N ALA A 24 -22.63 -0.54 1.15
CA ALA A 24 -21.36 -0.92 1.78
C ALA A 24 -20.85 -2.28 1.28
N ALA A 25 -21.73 -3.28 1.18
CA ALA A 25 -21.39 -4.60 0.66
C ALA A 25 -20.92 -4.55 -0.80
N VAL A 26 -21.65 -3.83 -1.66
CA VAL A 26 -21.29 -3.67 -3.08
C VAL A 26 -19.93 -2.96 -3.20
N CYS A 27 -19.74 -1.85 -2.48
CA CYS A 27 -18.47 -1.14 -2.47
C CYS A 27 -17.31 -2.03 -1.98
N ALA A 28 -17.50 -2.79 -0.90
CA ALA A 28 -16.47 -3.70 -0.38
C ALA A 28 -16.09 -4.79 -1.40
N CYS A 29 -17.07 -5.38 -2.10
CA CYS A 29 -16.81 -6.34 -3.18
C CYS A 29 -16.02 -5.71 -4.34
N VAL A 30 -16.45 -4.55 -4.82
CA VAL A 30 -15.79 -3.84 -5.93
C VAL A 30 -14.37 -3.43 -5.53
N PHE A 31 -14.20 -2.84 -4.36
CA PHE A 31 -12.90 -2.40 -3.85
C PHE A 31 -11.96 -3.57 -3.58
N SER A 32 -12.47 -4.73 -3.13
CA SER A 32 -11.66 -5.95 -3.02
C SER A 32 -11.06 -6.34 -4.37
N VAL A 33 -11.88 -6.44 -5.43
CA VAL A 33 -11.40 -6.83 -6.76
C VAL A 33 -10.45 -5.78 -7.35
N VAL A 34 -10.86 -4.51 -7.35
CA VAL A 34 -10.06 -3.42 -7.93
C VAL A 34 -8.75 -3.24 -7.15
N GLY A 35 -8.80 -3.30 -5.83
CA GLY A 35 -7.64 -3.17 -4.96
C GLY A 35 -6.65 -4.32 -5.12
N VAL A 36 -7.12 -5.57 -5.18
CA VAL A 36 -6.25 -6.74 -5.42
C VAL A 36 -5.58 -6.61 -6.78
N VAL A 37 -6.34 -6.35 -7.84
CA VAL A 37 -5.78 -6.25 -9.19
C VAL A 37 -4.82 -5.06 -9.31
N GLY A 38 -5.22 -3.88 -8.84
CA GLY A 38 -4.45 -2.65 -8.95
C GLY A 38 -3.13 -2.70 -8.19
N ASN A 39 -3.15 -3.16 -6.94
CA ASN A 39 -1.93 -3.25 -6.13
C ASN A 39 -1.01 -4.39 -6.61
N LEU A 40 -1.55 -5.49 -7.14
CA LEU A 40 -0.75 -6.56 -7.74
C LEU A 40 -0.05 -6.09 -9.02
N VAL A 41 -0.80 -5.44 -9.93
CA VAL A 41 -0.23 -4.85 -11.16
C VAL A 41 0.85 -3.84 -10.81
N THR A 42 0.61 -2.99 -9.80
CA THR A 42 1.58 -2.01 -9.34
C THR A 42 2.86 -2.68 -8.83
N THR A 43 2.71 -3.67 -7.96
CA THR A 43 3.81 -4.45 -7.38
C THR A 43 4.66 -5.09 -8.48
N VAL A 44 4.03 -5.82 -9.40
CA VAL A 44 4.72 -6.51 -10.50
C VAL A 44 5.40 -5.52 -11.44
N ALA A 45 4.73 -4.44 -11.82
CA ALA A 45 5.30 -3.45 -12.73
C ALA A 45 6.54 -2.76 -12.15
N LEU A 46 6.51 -2.41 -10.86
CA LEU A 46 7.65 -1.78 -10.19
C LEU A 46 8.83 -2.74 -10.06
N LEU A 47 8.59 -4.01 -9.71
CA LEU A 47 9.63 -5.03 -9.60
C LEU A 47 10.28 -5.35 -10.96
N MET A 48 9.48 -5.37 -12.03
CA MET A 48 9.97 -5.66 -13.39
C MET A 48 10.67 -4.47 -14.05
N HIS A 49 10.42 -3.23 -13.61
CA HIS A 49 11.00 -2.05 -14.22
C HIS A 49 12.43 -1.78 -13.69
N PRO A 50 13.50 -1.99 -14.50
CA PRO A 50 14.87 -2.03 -13.98
C PRO A 50 15.36 -0.74 -13.34
N LYS A 51 14.88 0.42 -13.81
CA LYS A 51 15.25 1.72 -13.25
C LYS A 51 14.57 1.98 -11.91
N LEU A 52 13.30 1.65 -11.78
CA LEU A 52 12.47 1.97 -10.61
C LEU A 52 12.75 1.01 -9.46
N ARG A 53 12.97 -0.28 -9.73
CA ARG A 53 13.25 -1.29 -8.69
C ARG A 53 14.53 -1.00 -7.88
N GLY A 54 15.44 -0.18 -8.42
CA GLY A 54 16.65 0.23 -7.71
C GLY A 54 16.44 1.42 -6.77
N HIS A 55 15.33 2.16 -6.87
CA HIS A 55 15.08 3.33 -6.05
C HIS A 55 14.61 2.90 -4.66
N VAL A 56 15.21 3.48 -3.61
CA VAL A 56 14.86 3.20 -2.20
C VAL A 56 13.37 3.38 -1.94
N THR A 57 12.78 4.43 -2.49
CA THR A 57 11.37 4.77 -2.31
C THR A 57 10.44 3.74 -2.89
N THR A 58 10.86 3.06 -3.96
CA THR A 58 10.10 1.97 -4.54
C THR A 58 9.95 0.84 -3.53
N MET A 59 10.92 0.61 -2.64
CA MET A 59 10.78 -0.42 -1.58
C MET A 59 9.67 -0.07 -0.59
N PHE A 60 9.56 1.19 -0.18
CA PHE A 60 8.47 1.62 0.70
C PHE A 60 7.11 1.64 -0.02
N VAL A 61 7.08 2.01 -1.29
CA VAL A 61 5.87 1.91 -2.13
C VAL A 61 5.44 0.46 -2.32
N LEU A 62 6.38 -0.47 -2.49
CA LEU A 62 6.09 -1.90 -2.54
C LEU A 62 5.53 -2.40 -1.20
N SER A 63 6.08 -1.96 -0.06
CA SER A 63 5.51 -2.26 1.26
C SER A 63 4.07 -1.75 1.40
N LEU A 64 3.79 -0.54 0.93
CA LEU A 64 2.44 0.02 0.87
C LEU A 64 1.51 -0.84 0.00
N CYS A 65 1.95 -1.24 -1.21
CA CYS A 65 1.16 -2.12 -2.08
C CYS A 65 0.89 -3.49 -1.44
N VAL A 66 1.87 -4.07 -0.74
CA VAL A 66 1.70 -5.36 -0.04
C VAL A 66 0.69 -5.23 1.09
N SER A 67 0.76 -4.13 1.85
CA SER A 67 -0.23 -3.83 2.88
C SER A 67 -1.63 -3.71 2.27
N ASP A 68 -1.81 -2.88 1.25
CA ASP A 68 -3.10 -2.71 0.58
C ASP A 68 -3.63 -4.01 -0.04
N LEU A 69 -2.74 -4.88 -0.56
CA LEU A 69 -3.10 -6.22 -1.05
C LEU A 69 -3.69 -7.09 0.07
N LEU A 70 -3.04 -7.13 1.24
CA LEU A 70 -3.54 -7.90 2.39
C LEU A 70 -4.93 -7.39 2.82
N PHE A 71 -5.11 -6.07 2.87
CA PHE A 71 -6.41 -5.47 3.17
C PHE A 71 -7.48 -5.87 2.16
N CYS A 72 -7.19 -5.71 0.88
CA CYS A 72 -8.16 -5.94 -0.19
C CYS A 72 -8.46 -7.42 -0.39
N ALA A 73 -7.52 -8.31 -0.12
CA ALA A 73 -7.67 -9.76 -0.28
C ALA A 73 -8.32 -10.44 0.93
N ILE A 74 -8.19 -9.86 2.14
CA ILE A 74 -8.65 -10.49 3.38
C ILE A 74 -9.75 -9.66 4.05
N ASN A 75 -9.47 -8.40 4.42
CA ASN A 75 -10.42 -7.59 5.17
C ASN A 75 -11.64 -7.17 4.37
N LEU A 76 -11.48 -6.78 3.09
CA LEU A 76 -12.63 -6.34 2.28
C LEU A 76 -13.63 -7.46 1.98
N PRO A 77 -13.23 -8.70 1.63
CA PRO A 77 -14.18 -9.82 1.50
C PRO A 77 -14.93 -10.13 2.80
N LEU A 78 -14.25 -10.10 3.94
CA LEU A 78 -14.88 -10.29 5.24
C LEU A 78 -15.84 -9.13 5.57
N THR A 79 -15.49 -7.91 5.17
CA THR A 79 -16.35 -6.73 5.28
C THR A 79 -17.60 -6.86 4.39
N ALA A 80 -17.46 -7.34 3.15
CA ALA A 80 -18.61 -7.61 2.31
C ALA A 80 -19.54 -8.65 2.96
N ASN A 81 -18.99 -9.77 3.45
CA ASN A 81 -19.78 -10.83 4.09
C ASN A 81 -20.56 -10.32 5.32
N ARG A 82 -19.95 -9.49 6.19
CA ARG A 82 -20.63 -8.98 7.39
C ARG A 82 -21.75 -7.99 7.06
N PHE A 83 -21.61 -7.19 5.99
CA PHE A 83 -22.68 -6.29 5.54
C PHE A 83 -23.80 -7.02 4.82
N ILE A 84 -23.49 -8.05 4.01
CA ILE A 84 -24.51 -8.89 3.34
C ILE A 84 -25.37 -9.61 4.37
N LYS A 85 -24.74 -10.19 5.41
CA LYS A 85 -25.45 -10.91 6.45
C LYS A 85 -26.03 -10.01 7.54
N GLN A 86 -25.64 -8.73 7.59
CA GLN A 86 -25.98 -7.81 8.67
C GLN A 86 -25.65 -8.37 10.08
N HIS A 87 -24.63 -9.22 10.17
CA HIS A 87 -24.06 -9.71 11.42
C HIS A 87 -22.69 -10.36 11.17
N TRP A 88 -21.90 -10.54 12.23
CA TRP A 88 -20.69 -11.36 12.14
C TRP A 88 -21.02 -12.84 12.33
N SER A 89 -20.63 -13.69 11.38
CA SER A 89 -20.97 -15.13 11.36
C SER A 89 -19.78 -16.08 11.51
N LEU A 90 -18.56 -15.55 11.59
CA LEU A 90 -17.32 -16.34 11.45
C LEU A 90 -16.62 -16.62 12.79
N GLY A 91 -17.36 -16.54 13.89
CA GLY A 91 -16.87 -16.79 15.23
C GLY A 91 -16.00 -15.66 15.84
N PRO A 92 -15.75 -15.71 17.16
CA PRO A 92 -15.05 -14.65 17.87
C PRO A 92 -13.57 -14.54 17.52
N GLN A 93 -12.89 -15.66 17.24
CA GLN A 93 -11.46 -15.65 16.91
C GLN A 93 -11.21 -14.90 15.61
N LEU A 94 -11.98 -15.18 14.56
CA LEU A 94 -11.84 -14.46 13.30
C LEU A 94 -12.28 -13.00 13.42
N CYS A 95 -13.22 -12.68 14.33
CA CYS A 95 -13.60 -11.31 14.63
C CYS A 95 -12.41 -10.52 15.18
N GLN A 96 -11.69 -11.09 16.15
CA GLN A 96 -10.49 -10.47 16.71
C GLN A 96 -9.39 -10.33 15.65
N MET A 97 -9.16 -11.36 14.84
CA MET A 97 -8.17 -11.31 13.77
C MET A 97 -8.54 -10.30 12.69
N PHE A 98 -9.82 -10.15 12.35
CA PHE A 98 -10.29 -9.12 11.43
C PHE A 98 -9.89 -7.74 11.92
N ALA A 99 -10.17 -7.40 13.18
CA ALA A 99 -9.85 -6.10 13.75
C ALA A 99 -8.32 -5.90 13.83
N PHE A 100 -7.58 -6.92 14.26
CA PHE A 100 -6.12 -6.90 14.34
C PHE A 100 -5.47 -6.62 12.98
N VAL A 101 -5.89 -7.32 11.93
CA VAL A 101 -5.39 -7.11 10.57
C VAL A 101 -5.86 -5.76 10.02
N PHE A 102 -7.11 -5.37 10.25
CA PHE A 102 -7.62 -4.07 9.80
C PHE A 102 -6.76 -2.92 10.32
N TYR A 103 -6.63 -2.78 11.65
CA TYR A 103 -5.92 -1.66 12.24
C TYR A 103 -4.40 -1.74 12.06
N GLY A 104 -3.83 -2.95 12.15
CA GLY A 104 -2.40 -3.14 11.93
C GLY A 104 -1.99 -2.79 10.51
N ASN A 105 -2.82 -3.14 9.53
CA ASN A 105 -2.52 -2.88 8.13
C ASN A 105 -2.71 -1.39 7.74
N GLU A 106 -3.74 -0.73 8.26
CA GLU A 106 -3.87 0.73 8.13
C GLU A 106 -2.66 1.48 8.73
N ALA A 107 -2.15 1.01 9.87
CA ALA A 107 -0.93 1.56 10.47
C ALA A 107 0.32 1.31 9.60
N VAL A 108 0.45 0.13 8.97
CA VAL A 108 1.54 -0.15 8.01
C VAL A 108 1.48 0.82 6.84
N SER A 109 0.30 1.06 6.27
CA SER A 109 0.12 2.00 5.16
C SER A 109 0.53 3.42 5.56
N LEU A 110 0.08 3.91 6.72
CA LEU A 110 0.43 5.25 7.20
C LEU A 110 1.93 5.39 7.53
N LEU A 111 2.52 4.43 8.25
CA LEU A 111 3.96 4.47 8.57
C LEU A 111 4.83 4.29 7.31
N SER A 112 4.35 3.59 6.29
CA SER A 112 5.02 3.54 4.97
C SER A 112 5.01 4.93 4.31
N MET A 113 3.92 5.69 4.40
CA MET A 113 3.86 7.08 3.92
C MET A 113 4.80 8.01 4.70
N VAL A 114 4.93 7.81 6.02
CA VAL A 114 5.94 8.51 6.84
C VAL A 114 7.34 8.20 6.31
N ALA A 115 7.68 6.93 6.13
CA ALA A 115 9.00 6.51 5.66
C ALA A 115 9.33 7.05 4.26
N ILE A 116 8.35 7.03 3.35
CA ILE A 116 8.46 7.66 2.02
C ILE A 116 8.76 9.16 2.15
N THR A 117 8.05 9.86 3.03
CA THR A 117 8.20 11.31 3.20
C THR A 117 9.57 11.65 3.80
N ILE A 118 10.01 10.92 4.83
CA ILE A 118 11.34 11.07 5.42
C ILE A 118 12.42 10.76 4.38
N ASN A 119 12.26 9.71 3.58
CA ASN A 119 13.19 9.39 2.49
C ASN A 119 13.34 10.53 1.49
N ARG A 120 12.22 11.16 1.10
CA ARG A 120 12.24 12.35 0.23
C ARG A 120 12.90 13.54 0.89
N TYR A 121 12.59 13.79 2.16
CA TYR A 121 13.19 14.88 2.91
C TYR A 121 14.70 14.71 3.04
N THR A 122 15.20 13.52 3.42
CA THR A 122 16.63 13.25 3.51
C THR A 122 17.32 13.43 2.16
N LEU A 123 16.73 12.93 1.06
CA LEU A 123 17.31 13.07 -0.27
C LEU A 123 17.48 14.54 -0.68
N ILE A 124 16.49 15.38 -0.38
CA ILE A 124 16.45 16.79 -0.81
C ILE A 124 17.23 17.71 0.14
N ALA A 125 17.14 17.48 1.45
CA ALA A 125 17.71 18.36 2.47
C ALA A 125 19.12 17.92 2.92
N TYR A 126 19.41 16.62 2.90
CA TYR A 126 20.62 16.01 3.45
C TYR A 126 21.20 14.94 2.50
N TYR A 127 21.41 15.32 1.23
CA TYR A 127 21.91 14.42 0.19
C TYR A 127 23.19 13.67 0.59
N ASP A 128 24.14 14.35 1.23
CA ASP A 128 25.43 13.76 1.64
C ASP A 128 25.28 12.62 2.67
N MET A 129 24.23 12.67 3.50
CA MET A 129 23.94 11.63 4.49
C MET A 129 23.05 10.51 3.93
N TYR A 130 22.43 10.73 2.76
CA TYR A 130 21.43 9.82 2.20
C TYR A 130 21.98 8.40 2.01
N SER A 131 23.18 8.27 1.44
CA SER A 131 23.84 6.99 1.16
C SER A 131 24.18 6.22 2.44
N GLN A 132 24.42 6.91 3.56
CA GLN A 132 24.72 6.29 4.84
C GLN A 132 23.46 5.79 5.56
N ILE A 133 22.32 6.46 5.36
CA ILE A 133 21.04 6.15 5.99
C ILE A 133 20.29 5.06 5.21
N TYR A 134 20.26 5.15 3.88
CA TYR A 134 19.48 4.26 3.02
C TYR A 134 20.33 3.19 2.35
N THR A 135 21.07 2.43 3.15
CA THR A 135 21.73 1.19 2.70
C THR A 135 20.72 0.04 2.67
N SER A 136 20.96 -0.99 1.86
CA SER A 136 20.04 -2.13 1.71
C SER A 136 19.65 -2.77 3.04
N THR A 137 20.62 -3.00 3.93
CA THR A 137 20.36 -3.57 5.26
C THR A 137 19.47 -2.67 6.10
N LYS A 138 19.76 -1.36 6.13
CA LYS A 138 18.97 -0.39 6.92
C LYS A 138 17.55 -0.22 6.37
N ILE A 139 17.36 -0.32 5.06
CA ILE A 139 16.03 -0.30 4.44
C ILE A 139 15.20 -1.51 4.89
N TRP A 140 15.76 -2.72 4.85
CA TRP A 140 15.06 -3.91 5.34
C TRP A 140 14.73 -3.83 6.83
N ILE A 141 15.64 -3.29 7.65
CA ILE A 141 15.37 -3.03 9.07
C ILE A 141 14.21 -2.04 9.22
N GLN A 142 14.21 -0.92 8.48
CA GLN A 142 13.11 0.06 8.53
C GLN A 142 11.77 -0.56 8.13
N LEU A 143 11.75 -1.36 7.06
CA LEU A 143 10.54 -2.09 6.64
C LEU A 143 10.06 -3.03 7.76
N LEU A 144 10.95 -3.85 8.32
CA LEU A 144 10.59 -4.75 9.41
C LEU A 144 10.02 -3.98 10.62
N LEU A 145 10.65 -2.87 10.99
CA LEU A 145 10.19 -2.02 12.10
C LEU A 145 8.80 -1.43 11.83
N ILE A 146 8.50 -1.01 10.60
CA ILE A 146 7.16 -0.52 10.23
C ILE A 146 6.11 -1.59 10.53
N TRP A 147 6.33 -2.82 10.09
CA TRP A 147 5.38 -3.92 10.31
C TRP A 147 5.27 -4.29 11.79
N ILE A 148 6.39 -4.45 12.49
CA ILE A 148 6.42 -4.80 13.92
C ILE A 148 5.72 -3.74 14.75
N VAL A 149 6.02 -2.45 14.55
CA VAL A 149 5.40 -1.36 15.31
C VAL A 149 3.90 -1.28 15.03
N SER A 150 3.49 -1.40 13.76
CA SER A 150 2.08 -1.30 13.35
C SER A 150 1.21 -2.37 14.01
N PHE A 151 1.63 -3.63 13.92
CA PHE A 151 0.92 -4.75 14.54
C PHE A 151 1.14 -4.81 16.06
N GLY A 152 2.28 -4.34 16.54
CA GLY A 152 2.61 -4.26 17.96
C GLY A 152 1.62 -3.40 18.75
N PHE A 153 1.15 -2.29 18.17
CA PHE A 153 0.09 -1.47 18.79
C PHE A 153 -1.23 -2.22 18.98
N MET A 154 -1.49 -3.27 18.20
CA MET A 154 -2.71 -4.07 18.30
C MET A 154 -2.59 -5.27 19.23
N VAL A 155 -1.38 -5.57 19.74
CA VAL A 155 -1.17 -6.70 20.67
C VAL A 155 -1.84 -6.48 22.03
N PRO A 156 -1.74 -5.32 22.71
CA PRO A 156 -2.43 -5.11 23.99
C PRO A 156 -3.96 -5.29 23.95
N PRO A 157 -4.71 -4.74 22.98
CA PRO A 157 -6.15 -5.01 22.87
C PRO A 157 -6.45 -6.44 22.40
N LEU A 158 -5.57 -7.08 21.62
CA LEU A 158 -5.74 -8.49 21.25
C LEU A 158 -5.66 -9.42 22.47
N LEU A 159 -4.73 -9.16 23.39
CA LEU A 159 -4.56 -9.93 24.63
C LEU A 159 -5.54 -9.52 25.74
N GLY A 160 -6.36 -8.49 25.52
CA GLY A 160 -7.33 -8.01 26.51
C GLY A 160 -6.70 -7.34 27.74
N VAL A 161 -5.44 -6.90 27.65
CA VAL A 161 -4.70 -6.22 28.73
C VAL A 161 -5.07 -4.74 28.79
N TRP A 162 -5.36 -4.12 27.64
CA TRP A 162 -5.74 -2.71 27.55
C TRP A 162 -6.78 -2.50 26.44
N GLY A 163 -8.06 -2.48 26.84
CA GLY A 163 -9.18 -2.66 25.91
C GLY A 163 -9.28 -4.12 25.44
N GLN A 164 -10.20 -4.38 24.51
CA GLN A 164 -10.36 -5.71 23.92
C GLN A 164 -10.79 -5.61 22.45
N LEU A 165 -10.36 -6.57 21.62
CA LEU A 165 -10.93 -6.73 20.27
C LEU A 165 -12.22 -7.55 20.37
N GLY A 166 -13.30 -7.05 19.77
CA GLY A 166 -14.60 -7.71 19.84
C GLY A 166 -15.62 -7.15 18.86
N LEU A 167 -16.80 -7.79 18.82
CA LEU A 167 -17.90 -7.42 17.95
C LEU A 167 -18.69 -6.25 18.56
N GLU A 168 -18.76 -5.14 17.84
CA GLU A 168 -19.73 -4.08 18.06
C GLU A 168 -21.05 -4.46 17.37
N LYS A 169 -22.08 -4.73 18.17
CA LYS A 169 -23.35 -5.30 17.67
C LYS A 169 -24.10 -4.32 16.77
N ASN A 170 -24.03 -3.02 17.05
CA ASN A 170 -24.78 -2.01 16.30
C ASN A 170 -24.23 -1.77 14.88
N THR A 171 -22.93 -2.02 14.68
CA THR A 171 -22.25 -1.81 13.39
C THR A 171 -21.90 -3.11 12.66
N PHE A 172 -22.24 -4.25 13.28
CA PHE A 172 -21.84 -5.59 12.85
C PHE A 172 -20.32 -5.69 12.58
N SER A 173 -19.51 -4.90 13.29
CA SER A 173 -18.08 -4.72 13.02
C SER A 173 -17.23 -5.23 14.16
N CYS A 174 -16.14 -5.89 13.82
CA CYS A 174 -15.13 -6.24 14.81
C CYS A 174 -14.17 -5.07 14.98
N THR A 175 -14.11 -4.53 16.20
CA THR A 175 -13.43 -3.28 16.51
C THR A 175 -12.79 -3.34 17.90
N ILE A 176 -12.12 -2.26 18.28
CA ILE A 176 -11.57 -2.05 19.61
C ILE A 176 -12.71 -1.61 20.53
N LEU A 177 -12.96 -2.37 21.59
CA LEU A 177 -13.97 -2.09 22.60
C LEU A 177 -13.30 -1.72 23.93
N PRO A 178 -13.94 -0.86 24.75
CA PRO A 178 -13.48 -0.63 26.12
C PRO A 178 -13.55 -1.93 26.93
N LYS A 179 -12.62 -2.08 27.87
CA LYS A 179 -12.64 -3.14 28.89
C LYS A 179 -12.32 -2.49 30.24
N ASP A 180 -13.14 -2.73 31.24
CA ASP A 180 -13.02 -2.16 32.60
C ASP A 180 -12.90 -0.62 32.60
N GLY A 181 -13.70 0.05 31.76
CA GLY A 181 -13.70 1.51 31.61
C GLY A 181 -12.45 2.10 30.92
N LYS A 182 -11.48 1.25 30.52
CA LYS A 182 -10.27 1.66 29.80
C LYS A 182 -10.40 1.33 28.32
N SER A 183 -10.09 2.30 27.46
CA SER A 183 -10.07 2.14 26.01
C SER A 183 -8.77 2.69 25.42
N PRO A 184 -8.04 1.90 24.60
CA PRO A 184 -6.82 2.37 23.95
C PRO A 184 -7.13 3.29 22.75
N LYS A 185 -8.41 3.45 22.34
CA LYS A 185 -8.81 4.22 21.14
C LYS A 185 -8.17 5.61 21.08
N LYS A 186 -8.21 6.38 22.18
CA LYS A 186 -7.62 7.75 22.23
C LYS A 186 -6.10 7.73 22.03
N TYR A 187 -5.40 6.78 22.66
CA TYR A 187 -3.96 6.65 22.52
C TYR A 187 -3.55 6.18 21.12
N LEU A 188 -4.28 5.22 20.56
CA LEU A 188 -4.08 4.75 19.19
C LEU A 188 -4.37 5.84 18.17
N PHE A 189 -5.36 6.71 18.41
CA PHE A 189 -5.59 7.89 17.59
C PHE A 189 -4.39 8.85 17.64
N VAL A 190 -3.90 9.19 18.84
CA VAL A 190 -2.79 10.14 18.98
C VAL A 190 -1.48 9.59 18.39
N PHE A 191 -1.06 8.41 18.82
CA PHE A 191 0.25 7.84 18.45
C PHE A 191 0.23 7.08 17.13
N GLY A 192 -0.89 6.41 16.81
CA GLY A 192 -1.04 5.62 15.60
C GLY A 192 -1.51 6.41 14.39
N PHE A 193 -2.10 7.61 14.56
CA PHE A 193 -2.61 8.42 13.44
C PHE A 193 -2.15 9.89 13.48
N ALA A 194 -2.48 10.63 14.54
CA ALA A 194 -2.26 12.08 14.58
C ALA A 194 -0.76 12.44 14.53
N LEU A 195 0.07 11.76 15.33
CA LEU A 195 1.51 11.97 15.35
C LEU A 195 2.16 11.67 13.97
N PRO A 196 1.92 10.50 13.33
CA PRO A 196 2.37 10.26 11.96
C PRO A 196 1.95 11.35 10.97
N CYS A 197 0.70 11.81 11.02
CA CYS A 197 0.21 12.90 10.17
C CYS A 197 0.98 14.20 10.40
N VAL A 198 1.24 14.58 11.65
CA VAL A 198 2.06 15.76 11.99
C VAL A 198 3.48 15.63 11.44
N VAL A 199 4.11 14.46 11.60
CA VAL A 199 5.46 14.20 11.07
C VAL A 199 5.49 14.40 9.55
N ILE A 200 4.47 13.91 8.83
CA ILE A 200 4.37 14.07 7.38
C ILE A 200 4.21 15.55 7.00
N ILE A 201 3.28 16.27 7.66
CA ILE A 201 3.01 17.70 7.38
C ILE A 201 4.26 18.56 7.63
N VAL A 202 4.94 18.36 8.76
CA VAL A 202 6.18 19.08 9.09
C VAL A 202 7.25 18.77 8.07
N SER A 203 7.44 17.49 7.72
CA SER A 203 8.45 17.07 6.74
C SER A 203 8.22 17.70 5.36
N TYR A 204 6.99 17.72 4.85
CA TYR A 204 6.67 18.40 3.59
C TYR A 204 6.83 19.91 3.66
N SER A 205 6.51 20.54 4.79
CA SER A 205 6.75 21.96 5.01
C SER A 205 8.25 22.28 4.93
N CYS A 206 9.09 21.45 5.55
CA CYS A 206 10.55 21.54 5.46
C CYS A 206 11.06 21.30 4.03
N ILE A 207 10.52 20.31 3.30
CA ILE A 207 10.86 20.08 1.88
C ILE A 207 10.54 21.33 1.06
N TYR A 208 9.34 21.88 1.21
CA TYR A 208 8.89 23.07 0.49
C TYR A 208 9.82 24.26 0.73
N TRP A 209 10.15 24.54 1.99
CA TRP A 209 11.08 25.61 2.35
C TRP A 209 12.46 25.39 1.75
N ARG A 210 12.99 24.16 1.82
CA ARG A 210 14.32 23.84 1.29
C ARG A 210 14.39 24.01 -0.23
N VAL A 211 13.37 23.57 -0.95
CA VAL A 211 13.25 23.76 -2.40
C VAL A 211 13.17 25.24 -2.75
N ARG A 212 12.39 26.04 -2.00
CA ARG A 212 12.26 27.49 -2.22
C ARG A 212 13.58 28.22 -1.97
N GLU A 213 14.29 27.88 -0.89
CA GLU A 213 15.60 28.44 -0.58
C GLU A 213 16.62 28.13 -1.68
N SER A 214 16.64 26.89 -2.18
CA SER A 214 17.51 26.47 -3.28
C SER A 214 17.23 27.25 -4.57
N LYS A 215 15.96 27.52 -4.90
CA LYS A 215 15.59 28.35 -6.07
C LYS A 215 16.08 29.79 -5.93
N ARG A 216 15.89 30.42 -4.77
CA ARG A 216 16.35 31.80 -4.50
C ARG A 216 17.88 31.94 -4.66
N LYS A 217 18.65 30.97 -4.16
CA LYS A 217 20.13 30.96 -4.31
C LYS A 217 20.59 30.78 -5.77
N LEU A 218 19.84 30.03 -6.58
CA LEU A 218 20.13 29.83 -8.01
C LEU A 218 19.78 31.06 -8.84
N GLU A 219 18.68 31.75 -8.53
CA GLU A 219 18.29 33.01 -9.18
C GLU A 219 19.32 34.12 -8.94
N GLY A 220 19.89 34.21 -7.73
CA GLY A 220 20.99 35.13 -7.44
C GLY A 220 22.32 34.80 -8.14
N ARG A 221 22.51 33.56 -8.63
CA ARG A 221 23.75 33.10 -9.31
C ARG A 221 23.59 32.96 -10.84
N ARG A 222 22.39 33.20 -11.38
CA ARG A 222 22.06 32.97 -12.80
C ARG A 222 22.78 33.89 -13.78
N CYS A 223 23.52 34.89 -13.29
CA CYS A 223 24.34 35.79 -14.12
C CYS A 223 25.65 35.16 -14.66
N VAL A 224 26.10 33.98 -14.20
CA VAL A 224 27.52 33.57 -14.42
C VAL A 224 27.76 32.27 -15.20
N CYS A 225 26.83 31.31 -15.29
CA CYS A 225 27.13 30.04 -16.01
C CYS A 225 25.91 29.31 -16.59
N GLY A 226 25.79 29.29 -17.93
CA GLY A 226 24.61 28.80 -18.65
C GLY A 226 24.63 27.37 -19.19
N LYS A 227 25.71 26.58 -19.04
CA LYS A 227 25.86 25.31 -19.80
C LYS A 227 25.93 23.99 -19.01
N LEU A 228 26.22 23.98 -17.71
CA LEU A 228 26.19 22.74 -16.88
C LEU A 228 24.81 22.40 -16.26
N SER A 229 23.81 23.26 -16.43
CA SER A 229 22.54 23.23 -15.67
C SER A 229 21.55 22.13 -16.12
N GLY A 230 21.69 21.57 -17.33
CA GLY A 230 20.66 20.74 -17.96
C GLY A 230 20.41 19.37 -17.31
N GLN A 231 21.44 18.69 -16.82
CA GLN A 231 21.29 17.38 -16.15
C GLN A 231 20.75 17.55 -14.73
N THR A 232 21.34 18.44 -13.93
CA THR A 232 20.89 18.73 -12.56
C THR A 232 19.47 19.31 -12.51
N ALA A 233 19.06 20.07 -13.54
CA ALA A 233 17.68 20.56 -13.64
C ALA A 233 16.66 19.42 -13.87
N LYS A 234 17.01 18.42 -14.69
CA LYS A 234 16.14 17.25 -14.93
C LYS A 234 15.96 16.39 -13.68
N GLU A 235 17.04 16.13 -12.96
CA GLU A 235 17.00 15.37 -11.68
C GLU A 235 16.13 16.10 -10.65
N LYS A 236 16.30 17.42 -10.51
CA LYS A 236 15.51 18.23 -9.59
C LYS A 236 14.02 18.31 -9.96
N GLU A 237 13.71 18.32 -11.26
CA GLU A 237 12.33 18.24 -11.76
C GLU A 237 11.70 16.88 -11.44
N GLU A 238 12.47 15.79 -11.60
CA GLU A 238 12.05 14.44 -11.25
C GLU A 238 11.76 14.30 -9.75
N ASP A 239 12.67 14.76 -8.88
CA ASP A 239 12.50 14.75 -7.43
C ASP A 239 11.29 15.58 -6.98
N SER A 240 11.04 16.72 -7.63
CA SER A 240 9.85 17.52 -7.37
C SER A 240 8.58 16.77 -7.74
N ARG A 241 8.54 16.10 -8.90
CA ARG A 241 7.38 15.30 -9.33
C ARG A 241 7.12 14.12 -8.39
N LEU A 242 8.19 13.44 -7.97
CA LEU A 242 8.09 12.34 -7.00
C LEU A 242 7.60 12.84 -5.65
N THR A 243 8.11 13.97 -5.15
CA THR A 243 7.63 14.61 -3.92
C THR A 243 6.15 15.00 -4.04
N THR A 244 5.73 15.59 -5.17
CA THR A 244 4.32 15.92 -5.41
C THR A 244 3.44 14.69 -5.41
N LEU A 245 3.86 13.59 -6.07
CA LEU A 245 3.15 12.31 -6.04
C LEU A 245 2.93 11.84 -4.60
N MET A 246 3.99 11.82 -3.77
CA MET A 246 3.89 11.32 -2.40
C MET A 246 3.01 12.22 -1.52
N LEU A 247 3.05 13.53 -1.73
CA LEU A 247 2.13 14.46 -1.06
C LEU A 247 0.68 14.20 -1.50
N THR A 248 0.43 13.99 -2.79
CA THR A 248 -0.91 13.66 -3.30
C THR A 248 -1.46 12.39 -2.65
N ILE A 249 -0.64 11.33 -2.54
CA ILE A 249 -1.04 10.09 -1.86
C ILE A 249 -1.45 10.36 -0.41
N PHE A 250 -0.63 11.10 0.34
CA PHE A 250 -0.95 11.43 1.73
C PHE A 250 -2.23 12.27 1.86
N LEU A 251 -2.44 13.27 1.00
CA LEU A 251 -3.65 14.09 1.03
C LEU A 251 -4.89 13.26 0.69
N CYS A 252 -4.80 12.35 -0.28
CA CYS A 252 -5.88 11.43 -0.61
C CYS A 252 -6.16 10.47 0.55
N PHE A 253 -5.13 9.90 1.19
CA PHE A 253 -5.29 9.09 2.39
C PHE A 253 -5.99 9.87 3.50
N LEU A 254 -5.56 11.09 3.79
CA LEU A 254 -6.16 11.94 4.81
C LEU A 254 -7.63 12.23 4.49
N ALA A 255 -7.95 12.60 3.25
CA ALA A 255 -9.32 12.86 2.83
C ALA A 255 -10.22 11.61 2.93
N CYS A 256 -9.66 10.42 2.72
CA CYS A 256 -10.39 9.15 2.80
C CYS A 256 -10.57 8.67 4.24
N PHE A 257 -9.54 8.78 5.08
CA PHE A 257 -9.49 8.14 6.39
C PHE A 257 -9.92 9.05 7.54
N LEU A 258 -9.68 10.37 7.44
CA LEU A 258 -10.04 11.33 8.48
C LEU A 258 -11.55 11.35 8.79
N PRO A 259 -12.48 11.26 7.81
CA PRO A 259 -13.91 11.22 8.11
C PRO A 259 -14.28 10.07 9.06
N LEU A 260 -13.70 8.88 8.85
CA LEU A 260 -13.95 7.72 9.72
C LEU A 260 -13.44 7.95 11.14
N MET A 261 -12.25 8.55 11.27
CA MET A 261 -11.69 8.87 12.59
C MET A 261 -12.53 9.89 13.34
N ILE A 262 -13.09 10.89 12.64
CA ILE A 262 -14.00 11.87 13.23
C ILE A 262 -15.29 11.19 13.69
N MET A 263 -15.93 10.38 12.83
CA MET A 263 -17.18 9.70 13.18
C MET A 263 -17.02 8.74 14.38
N ASN A 264 -15.91 8.01 14.44
CA ASN A 264 -15.60 7.09 15.55
C ASN A 264 -15.32 7.78 16.90
N VAL A 265 -15.12 9.11 16.91
CA VAL A 265 -14.84 9.89 18.13
C VAL A 265 -16.00 10.83 18.48
N ALA A 266 -16.70 11.36 17.48
CA ALA A 266 -17.73 12.38 17.66
C ALA A 266 -19.15 11.82 17.78
N ASP A 267 -19.42 10.60 17.31
CA ASP A 267 -20.76 10.01 17.29
C ASP A 267 -20.74 8.53 17.68
N ASP A 268 -20.50 8.26 18.97
CA ASP A 268 -20.51 6.90 19.54
C ASP A 268 -21.91 6.24 19.46
N GLY A 269 -22.98 7.04 19.38
CA GLY A 269 -24.37 6.58 19.35
C GLY A 269 -24.90 6.24 17.95
N ILE A 270 -24.08 6.37 16.89
CA ILE A 270 -24.50 6.15 15.49
C ILE A 270 -25.79 6.93 15.19
N THR A 271 -25.82 8.20 15.58
CA THR A 271 -26.95 9.10 15.34
C THR A 271 -27.14 9.30 13.83
N TYR A 272 -26.04 9.27 13.07
CA TYR A 272 -26.02 9.48 11.62
C TYR A 272 -25.48 8.24 10.88
N PRO A 273 -26.28 7.16 10.73
CA PRO A 273 -25.82 5.89 10.18
C PRO A 273 -25.25 5.99 8.76
N TRP A 274 -25.85 6.81 7.90
CA TRP A 274 -25.34 7.04 6.54
C TRP A 274 -23.95 7.67 6.52
N LEU A 275 -23.67 8.62 7.43
CA LEU A 275 -22.35 9.25 7.51
C LEU A 275 -21.27 8.25 7.95
N HIS A 276 -21.58 7.37 8.92
CA HIS A 276 -20.68 6.30 9.33
C HIS A 276 -20.37 5.32 8.19
N ILE A 277 -21.39 4.94 7.40
CA ILE A 277 -21.20 4.05 6.26
C ILE A 277 -20.36 4.72 5.17
N ILE A 278 -20.67 5.96 4.79
CA ILE A 278 -19.91 6.72 3.79
C ILE A 278 -18.46 6.91 4.26
N ALA A 279 -18.25 7.29 5.52
CA ALA A 279 -16.92 7.42 6.10
C ALA A 279 -16.14 6.10 6.09
N SER A 280 -16.81 4.97 6.36
CA SER A 280 -16.21 3.65 6.27
C SER A 280 -15.81 3.29 4.84
N ILE A 281 -16.69 3.53 3.87
CA ILE A 281 -16.41 3.30 2.44
C ILE A 281 -15.22 4.15 1.98
N LEU A 282 -15.17 5.44 2.38
CA LEU A 282 -14.04 6.31 2.09
C LEU A 282 -12.74 5.76 2.67
N ALA A 283 -12.74 5.30 3.93
CA ALA A 283 -11.56 4.71 4.54
C ALA A 283 -11.08 3.48 3.74
N TRP A 284 -11.98 2.60 3.30
CA TRP A 284 -11.63 1.45 2.47
C TRP A 284 -11.05 1.86 1.11
N ALA A 285 -11.57 2.93 0.51
CA ALA A 285 -11.10 3.43 -0.78
C ALA A 285 -9.62 3.87 -0.74
N SER A 286 -9.10 4.24 0.44
CA SER A 286 -7.69 4.61 0.61
C SER A 286 -6.71 3.53 0.15
N SER A 287 -7.07 2.25 0.32
CA SER A 287 -6.27 1.08 -0.11
C SER A 287 -6.34 0.80 -1.63
N VAL A 288 -7.29 1.41 -2.35
CA VAL A 288 -7.56 1.17 -3.78
C VAL A 288 -7.11 2.33 -4.65
N ILE A 289 -7.08 3.54 -4.10
CA ILE A 289 -6.76 4.77 -4.84
C ILE A 289 -5.27 4.86 -5.23
N ASN A 290 -4.37 4.23 -4.46
CA ASN A 290 -2.90 4.36 -4.66
C ASN A 290 -2.45 4.03 -6.11
N PRO A 291 -2.79 2.86 -6.70
CA PRO A 291 -2.52 2.55 -8.11
C PRO A 291 -3.03 3.59 -9.11
N LEU A 292 -4.22 4.17 -8.87
CA LEU A 292 -4.82 5.19 -9.73
C LEU A 292 -4.03 6.50 -9.68
N ILE A 293 -3.59 6.91 -8.48
CA ILE A 293 -2.72 8.07 -8.32
C ILE A 293 -1.41 7.86 -9.07
N TYR A 294 -0.76 6.69 -8.93
CA TYR A 294 0.47 6.38 -9.64
C TYR A 294 0.31 6.47 -11.17
N ALA A 295 -0.78 5.92 -11.69
CA ALA A 295 -1.10 5.98 -13.11
C ALA A 295 -1.37 7.41 -13.59
N ALA A 296 -2.09 8.23 -12.82
CA ALA A 296 -2.46 9.59 -13.21
C ALA A 296 -1.29 10.57 -13.17
N THR A 297 -0.44 10.46 -12.13
CA THR A 297 0.51 11.53 -11.79
C THR A 297 1.95 11.24 -12.19
N ASN A 298 2.36 9.96 -12.32
CA ASN A 298 3.77 9.62 -12.52
C ASN A 298 4.07 8.97 -13.87
N ARG A 299 4.89 9.66 -14.69
CA ARG A 299 5.30 9.20 -16.03
C ARG A 299 6.11 7.90 -16.00
N GLN A 300 6.98 7.71 -15.01
CA GLN A 300 7.81 6.52 -14.90
C GLN A 300 6.98 5.30 -14.48
N TYR A 301 6.03 5.49 -13.57
CA TYR A 301 5.11 4.43 -13.14
C TYR A 301 4.20 4.02 -14.30
N ARG A 302 3.69 4.99 -15.08
CA ARG A 302 2.99 4.69 -16.35
C ARG A 302 3.86 3.92 -17.34
N ALA A 303 5.15 4.26 -17.46
CA ALA A 303 6.06 3.53 -18.33
C ALA A 303 6.26 2.08 -17.84
N ALA A 304 6.34 1.86 -16.53
CA ALA A 304 6.39 0.52 -15.95
C ALA A 304 5.11 -0.27 -16.25
N TYR A 305 3.93 0.32 -16.07
CA TYR A 305 2.65 -0.30 -16.43
C TYR A 305 2.58 -0.63 -17.92
N GLY A 306 2.99 0.29 -18.79
CA GLY A 306 3.02 0.08 -20.24
C GLY A 306 3.98 -1.06 -20.65
N ASN A 307 5.15 -1.15 -20.03
CA ASN A 307 6.11 -2.22 -20.30
C ASN A 307 5.57 -3.59 -19.86
N LEU A 308 4.90 -3.65 -18.71
CA LEU A 308 4.25 -4.88 -18.25
C LEU A 308 3.16 -5.33 -19.22
N LEU A 309 2.30 -4.43 -19.68
CA LEU A 309 1.26 -4.74 -20.66
C LEU A 309 1.84 -5.24 -21.99
N LYS A 310 2.93 -4.65 -22.47
CA LYS A 310 3.65 -5.12 -23.68
C LYS A 310 4.25 -6.50 -23.48
N PHE A 311 4.85 -6.76 -22.32
CA PHE A 311 5.38 -8.08 -21.97
C PHE A 311 4.29 -9.15 -21.97
N CYS A 312 3.15 -8.89 -21.32
CA CYS A 312 2.00 -9.81 -21.31
C CYS A 312 1.47 -10.09 -22.73
N LYS A 313 1.42 -9.06 -23.59
CA LYS A 313 1.02 -9.21 -25.01
C LYS A 313 2.03 -10.06 -25.80
N SER A 314 3.33 -9.81 -25.65
CA SER A 314 4.39 -10.55 -26.34
C SER A 314 4.42 -12.03 -25.95
N THR A 315 4.31 -12.34 -24.65
CA THR A 315 4.25 -13.72 -24.14
C THR A 315 3.00 -14.45 -24.63
N THR A 316 1.86 -13.76 -24.77
CA THR A 316 0.62 -14.34 -25.32
C THR A 316 0.76 -14.68 -26.82
N VAL A 317 1.47 -13.85 -27.59
CA VAL A 317 1.75 -14.11 -29.01
C VAL A 317 2.74 -15.28 -29.18
N ALA A 318 3.82 -15.32 -28.40
CA ALA A 318 4.80 -16.42 -28.44
C ALA A 318 4.19 -17.79 -28.01
N ARG A 319 3.20 -17.77 -27.12
CA ARG A 319 2.46 -18.96 -26.68
C ARG A 319 1.43 -19.45 -27.71
N ARG A 320 0.94 -18.57 -28.59
CA ARG A 320 0.08 -18.96 -29.73
C ARG A 320 0.87 -19.57 -30.89
N THR A 321 2.08 -19.10 -31.17
CA THR A 321 2.92 -19.66 -32.25
C THR A 321 3.53 -21.02 -31.90
N THR A 322 3.66 -21.37 -30.62
CA THR A 322 4.19 -22.68 -30.18
C THR A 322 3.14 -23.81 -30.15
N TRP A 323 1.85 -23.49 -30.22
CA TRP A 323 0.76 -24.49 -30.24
C TRP A 323 0.26 -24.84 -31.65
N GLY A 324 0.76 -24.17 -32.70
CA GLY A 324 0.39 -24.43 -34.10
C GLY A 324 1.35 -25.32 -34.90
N SER A 325 2.47 -25.78 -34.31
CA SER A 325 3.55 -26.43 -35.05
C SER A 325 3.98 -27.80 -34.48
N ARG A 326 3.02 -28.62 -34.03
CA ARG A 326 3.28 -30.03 -33.68
C ARG A 326 2.22 -30.98 -34.26
N THR A 327 2.37 -31.26 -35.55
CA THR A 327 1.95 -32.50 -36.23
C THR A 327 3.14 -32.93 -37.11
N VAL A 328 4.03 -33.82 -36.61
CA VAL A 328 4.21 -35.24 -37.00
C VAL A 328 4.21 -35.45 -38.54
N GLY A 329 5.22 -36.03 -39.20
CA GLY A 329 6.34 -36.84 -38.72
C GLY A 329 7.40 -37.25 -39.77
N HIS A 330 8.34 -38.08 -39.26
CA HIS A 330 9.39 -38.93 -39.84
C HIS A 330 9.77 -38.91 -41.33
N SER A 331 11.09 -38.89 -41.60
CA SER A 331 11.81 -40.12 -42.01
C SER A 331 13.33 -40.01 -41.82
N SER A 332 13.93 -41.17 -41.60
CA SER A 332 15.29 -41.57 -41.20
C SER A 332 16.37 -41.44 -42.28
N ASN A 333 17.63 -41.19 -41.86
CA ASN A 333 18.76 -42.13 -42.08
C ASN A 333 20.10 -41.57 -41.58
N SER A 334 20.80 -42.39 -40.78
CA SER A 334 22.25 -42.43 -40.56
C SER A 334 22.77 -43.70 -41.28
N PRO A 335 24.05 -43.81 -41.74
CA PRO A 335 25.14 -44.12 -40.80
C PRO A 335 26.58 -43.64 -41.15
N ASN A 336 27.36 -43.45 -40.09
CA ASN A 336 28.82 -43.67 -39.86
C ASN A 336 29.85 -43.72 -41.01
N TYR A 337 30.91 -42.90 -40.86
CA TYR A 337 32.36 -43.20 -41.02
C TYR A 337 33.12 -41.91 -40.65
N GLY A 338 34.30 -41.80 -40.05
CA GLY A 338 35.36 -42.69 -39.59
C GLY A 338 36.52 -41.77 -39.10
N ASP A 339 37.18 -42.21 -38.03
CA ASP A 339 38.50 -41.88 -37.47
C ASP A 339 39.43 -40.88 -38.22
N LYS A 340 40.02 -39.91 -37.48
CA LYS A 340 41.49 -39.71 -37.38
C LYS A 340 41.92 -38.63 -36.36
N ARG A 341 42.75 -39.07 -35.40
CA ARG A 341 43.78 -38.35 -34.59
C ARG A 341 44.73 -37.53 -35.51
N ASN A 342 45.53 -36.52 -35.15
CA ASN A 342 46.19 -36.07 -33.90
C ASN A 342 46.76 -34.62 -34.14
N PRO A 343 47.32 -33.92 -33.13
CA PRO A 343 47.74 -32.50 -33.16
C PRO A 343 49.21 -32.32 -33.57
N LYS A 344 49.64 -31.07 -33.81
CA LYS A 344 51.02 -30.56 -33.54
C LYS A 344 51.18 -29.05 -33.88
N ASP A 345 51.74 -28.34 -32.89
CA ASP A 345 52.79 -27.30 -32.94
C ASP A 345 52.74 -26.09 -33.92
N LYS A 346 52.61 -24.88 -33.32
CA LYS A 346 53.43 -23.62 -33.39
C LYS A 346 54.34 -23.33 -34.62
N PRO A 347 54.89 -22.10 -34.82
CA PRO A 347 54.45 -20.72 -34.50
C PRO A 347 54.77 -19.65 -35.62
N ALA A 348 54.44 -18.38 -35.32
CA ALA A 348 55.19 -17.12 -35.63
C ALA A 348 55.18 -16.43 -37.03
N ASN A 349 55.25 -15.09 -36.93
CA ASN A 349 55.59 -14.02 -37.89
C ASN A 349 54.44 -13.55 -38.82
N LEU A 350 54.14 -12.25 -39.00
CA LEU A 350 54.87 -10.98 -38.80
C LEU A 350 54.03 -9.96 -38.01
#